data_AF-E4PTB2-F1
#
_entry.id   AF-E4PTB2-F1
#
_cell.length_a   1.000
_cell.length_b   1.000
_cell.length_c   1.000
_cell.angle_alpha   90.00
_cell.angle_beta   90.00
_cell.angle_gamma   90.00
#
_symmetry.space_group_name_H-M   'P 1'
#
loop_
_entity.id
_entity.type
_entity.pdbx_description
1 polymer ?
#
loop_
_entity_poly.entity_id
_entity_poly.type
_entity_poly.pdbx_seq_one_letter_code
_entity_poly.pdbx_strand_id
1 'polypeptide(L)'
;MIIFSQQTSHIPTWAVYLILGLGFIGLIISSYGATCALKYHSKLKSKNNSKKVQNILSTRQSYDWDQINTLDQKGFFLVGITFKKFDFNKNKTPITILKLTDLNNDINKFKSNLNDYKNLTDYMNNQQLLANDLIFFILEKAENLDELNQLYLDWLSLISS
;
A
#
# COMPACT_ATOMS: atom_id res chain seq x y z
N MET A 1 -8.09 -54.84 -59.76
CA MET A 1 -8.66 -53.53 -59.40
C MET A 1 -8.59 -53.41 -57.89
N ILE A 2 -7.61 -52.67 -57.37
CA ILE A 2 -7.43 -52.46 -55.92
C ILE A 2 -8.25 -51.24 -55.57
N ILE A 3 -9.30 -51.43 -54.77
CA ILE A 3 -10.12 -50.32 -54.27
C ILE A 3 -9.39 -49.76 -53.05
N PHE A 4 -8.73 -48.62 -53.22
CA PHE A 4 -8.28 -47.81 -52.10
C PHE A 4 -9.51 -47.20 -51.43
N SER A 5 -9.93 -47.75 -50.30
CA SER A 5 -10.84 -47.04 -49.41
C SER A 5 -10.06 -45.89 -48.77
N GLN A 6 -10.44 -44.66 -49.11
CA GLN A 6 -9.98 -43.48 -48.36
C GLN A 6 -10.55 -43.59 -46.95
N GLN A 7 -9.71 -44.00 -46.00
CA GLN A 7 -10.05 -43.98 -44.59
C GLN A 7 -10.04 -42.52 -44.15
N THR A 8 -11.19 -41.87 -44.23
CA THR A 8 -11.38 -40.55 -43.63
C THR A 8 -11.27 -40.74 -42.11
N SER A 9 -10.09 -40.54 -41.57
CA SER A 9 -9.78 -40.58 -40.14
C SER A 9 -10.40 -39.37 -39.44
N HIS A 10 -11.72 -39.33 -39.40
CA HIS A 10 -12.46 -38.34 -38.64
C HIS A 10 -12.41 -38.74 -37.17
N ILE A 11 -11.92 -37.82 -36.33
CA ILE A 11 -12.03 -37.96 -34.89
C ILE A 11 -13.52 -38.09 -34.55
N PRO A 12 -13.93 -39.12 -33.78
CA PRO A 12 -15.32 -39.28 -33.40
C PRO A 12 -15.84 -38.03 -32.68
N THR A 13 -17.04 -37.56 -33.03
CA THR A 13 -17.59 -36.31 -32.49
C THR A 13 -17.65 -36.31 -30.96
N TRP A 14 -17.90 -37.47 -30.32
CA TRP A 14 -17.87 -37.63 -28.87
C TRP A 14 -16.49 -37.33 -28.25
N ALA A 15 -15.41 -37.69 -28.95
CA ALA A 15 -14.04 -37.43 -28.50
C ALA A 15 -13.69 -35.94 -28.61
N VAL A 16 -14.21 -35.25 -29.62
CA VAL A 16 -14.08 -33.79 -29.77
C VAL A 16 -14.77 -33.07 -28.60
N TYR A 17 -15.99 -33.48 -28.23
CA TYR A 17 -16.70 -32.92 -27.07
C TYR A 17 -15.96 -33.19 -25.75
N LEU A 18 -15.34 -34.36 -25.61
CA LEU A 18 -14.56 -34.72 -24.42
C LEU A 18 -13.30 -33.85 -24.30
N ILE A 19 -12.56 -33.64 -25.39
CA ILE A 19 -11.38 -32.75 -25.42
C ILE A 19 -11.78 -31.31 -25.10
N LEU A 20 -12.88 -30.80 -25.68
CA LEU A 20 -13.38 -29.46 -25.38
C LEU A 20 -13.78 -29.31 -23.91
N GLY A 21 -14.48 -30.30 -23.35
CA GLY A 21 -14.86 -30.32 -21.94
C GLY A 21 -13.65 -30.30 -20.99
N LEU A 22 -12.65 -31.15 -21.25
CA LEU A 22 -11.41 -31.17 -20.46
C LEU A 22 -10.61 -29.87 -20.62
N GLY A 23 -10.56 -29.31 -21.83
CA GLY A 23 -9.91 -28.02 -22.08
C GLY A 23 -10.57 -26.88 -21.30
N PHE A 24 -11.90 -26.86 -21.23
CA PHE A 24 -12.65 -25.85 -20.47
C PHE A 24 -12.41 -25.97 -18.96
N ILE A 25 -12.40 -27.20 -18.42
CA ILE A 25 -12.05 -27.46 -17.02
C ILE A 25 -10.61 -27.00 -16.73
N GLY A 26 -9.67 -27.29 -17.64
CA GLY A 26 -8.28 -26.84 -17.53
C GLY A 26 -8.16 -25.32 -17.45
N LEU A 27 -8.91 -24.58 -18.28
CA LEU A 27 -8.94 -23.12 -18.27
C LEU A 27 -9.51 -22.53 -16.98
N ILE A 28 -10.54 -23.16 -16.41
CA ILE A 28 -11.13 -22.73 -15.14
C ILE A 28 -10.11 -22.90 -14.01
N ILE A 29 -9.45 -24.07 -13.94
CA ILE A 29 -8.45 -24.37 -12.92
C ILE A 29 -7.25 -23.43 -13.05
N SER A 30 -6.76 -23.17 -14.27
CA SER A 30 -5.63 -22.26 -14.49
C SER A 30 -5.97 -20.82 -14.11
N SER A 31 -7.18 -20.36 -14.43
CA SER A 31 -7.66 -19.03 -14.05
C SER A 31 -7.78 -18.88 -12.53
N TYR A 32 -8.29 -19.91 -11.85
CA TYR A 32 -8.37 -19.94 -10.39
C TYR A 32 -6.98 -19.95 -9.75
N GLY A 33 -6.05 -20.78 -10.26
CA GLY A 33 -4.67 -20.81 -9.80
C GLY A 33 -3.96 -19.45 -9.95
N ALA A 34 -4.14 -18.79 -11.10
CA ALA A 34 -3.57 -17.47 -11.36
C ALA A 34 -4.13 -16.39 -10.40
N THR A 35 -5.44 -16.37 -10.18
CA THR A 35 -6.06 -15.41 -9.25
C THR A 35 -5.63 -15.63 -7.80
N CYS A 36 -5.51 -16.89 -7.36
CA CYS A 36 -4.95 -17.23 -6.05
C CYS A 36 -3.48 -16.78 -5.90
N ALA A 37 -2.64 -17.03 -6.91
CA ALA A 37 -1.24 -16.62 -6.91
C ALA A 37 -1.09 -15.09 -6.84
N LEU A 38 -1.88 -14.34 -7.62
CA LEU A 38 -1.90 -12.88 -7.58
C LEU A 38 -2.34 -12.34 -6.21
N LYS A 39 -3.39 -12.92 -5.62
CA LYS A 39 -3.87 -12.54 -4.28
C LYS A 39 -2.85 -12.85 -3.18
N TYR A 40 -2.12 -13.96 -3.31
CA TYR A 40 -1.07 -14.31 -2.36
C TYR A 40 0.14 -13.38 -2.50
N HIS A 41 0.53 -13.06 -3.74
CA HIS A 41 1.61 -12.12 -4.02
C HIS A 41 1.30 -10.72 -3.48
N SER A 42 0.07 -10.21 -3.67
CA SER A 42 -0.32 -8.91 -3.11
C SER A 42 -0.27 -8.90 -1.59
N LYS A 43 -0.75 -9.97 -0.93
CA LYS A 43 -0.69 -10.10 0.53
C LYS A 43 0.75 -10.16 1.05
N LEU A 44 1.64 -10.89 0.38
CA LEU A 44 3.07 -10.93 0.73
C LEU A 44 3.75 -9.58 0.53
N LYS A 45 3.47 -8.90 -0.59
CA LYS A 45 3.99 -7.57 -0.88
C LYS A 45 3.57 -6.57 0.20
N SER A 46 2.30 -6.52 0.56
CA SER A 46 1.77 -5.65 1.61
C SER A 46 2.43 -5.95 2.97
N LYS A 47 2.60 -7.23 3.34
CA LYS A 47 3.30 -7.63 4.56
C LYS A 47 4.76 -7.16 4.58
N ASN A 48 5.47 -7.29 3.46
CA ASN A 48 6.87 -6.85 3.35
C ASN A 48 6.98 -5.32 3.41
N ASN A 49 6.09 -4.61 2.73
CA ASN A 49 6.05 -3.16 2.74
C ASN A 49 5.75 -2.61 4.14
N SER A 50 4.79 -3.21 4.86
CA SER A 50 4.51 -2.88 6.26
C SER A 50 5.75 -3.04 7.16
N LYS A 51 6.48 -4.16 7.03
CA LYS A 51 7.76 -4.34 7.75
C LYS A 51 8.81 -3.31 7.36
N LYS A 52 8.92 -2.95 6.08
CA LYS A 52 9.86 -1.93 5.62
C LYS A 52 9.53 -0.57 6.23
N VAL A 53 8.26 -0.18 6.21
CA VAL A 53 7.77 1.05 6.86
C VAL A 53 8.06 1.02 8.37
N GLN A 54 7.76 -0.09 9.04
CA GLN A 54 8.05 -0.27 10.47
C GLN A 54 9.54 -0.08 10.77
N ASN A 55 10.42 -0.72 10.00
CA ASN A 55 11.87 -0.57 10.18
C ASN A 55 12.29 0.88 10.00
N ILE A 56 11.82 1.55 8.95
CA ILE A 56 12.15 2.96 8.70
C ILE A 56 11.69 3.83 9.88
N LEU A 57 10.43 3.69 10.31
CA LEU A 57 9.90 4.48 11.42
C LEU A 57 10.65 4.20 12.74
N SER A 58 11.04 2.95 13.00
CA SER A 58 11.77 2.59 14.22
C SER A 58 13.18 3.20 14.31
N THR A 59 13.77 3.53 13.16
CA THR A 59 15.13 4.12 13.09
C THR A 59 15.13 5.64 13.10
N ARG A 60 13.97 6.27 12.88
CA ARG A 60 13.86 7.73 12.75
C ARG A 60 13.50 8.35 14.09
N GLN A 61 13.96 9.58 14.28
CA GLN A 61 13.54 10.39 15.43
C GLN A 61 12.04 10.72 15.29
N SER A 62 11.28 10.36 16.32
CA SER A 62 9.89 10.75 16.48
C SER A 62 9.78 12.02 17.32
N TYR A 63 8.84 12.88 16.98
CA TYR A 63 8.49 14.08 17.74
C TYR A 63 7.05 13.97 18.21
N ASP A 64 6.84 14.24 19.49
CA ASP A 64 5.51 14.31 20.06
C ASP A 64 4.74 15.55 19.58
N TRP A 65 3.42 15.54 19.77
CA TRP A 65 2.50 16.62 19.39
C TRP A 65 3.02 18.00 19.75
N ASP A 66 3.50 18.25 20.96
CA ASP A 66 3.98 19.58 21.34
C ASP A 66 5.44 19.83 20.92
N GLN A 67 6.26 18.78 20.86
CA GLN A 67 7.69 18.89 20.56
C GLN A 67 7.95 19.32 19.12
N ILE A 68 7.14 18.85 18.16
CA ILE A 68 7.36 19.15 16.74
C ILE A 68 7.28 20.66 16.44
N ASN A 69 6.54 21.43 17.25
CA ASN A 69 6.44 22.89 17.09
C ASN A 69 7.74 23.64 17.45
N THR A 70 8.68 22.98 18.11
CA THR A 70 9.99 23.56 18.44
C THR A 70 10.96 23.54 17.26
N LEU A 71 10.64 22.79 16.19
CA LEU A 71 11.45 22.69 14.99
C LEU A 71 11.11 23.85 14.04
N ASP A 72 11.80 24.97 14.21
CA ASP A 72 11.70 26.12 13.30
C ASP A 72 12.68 25.98 12.13
N GLN A 73 12.36 25.08 11.19
CA GLN A 73 13.18 24.80 10.03
C GLN A 73 12.39 24.98 8.73
N LYS A 74 13.01 25.69 7.78
CA LYS A 74 12.51 25.86 6.41
C LYS A 74 13.28 24.95 5.46
N GLY A 75 12.58 24.39 4.49
CA GLY A 75 13.11 23.42 3.54
C GLY A 75 12.04 22.43 3.10
N PHE A 76 12.36 21.57 2.14
CA PHE A 76 11.43 20.57 1.65
C PHE A 76 11.51 19.32 2.54
N PHE A 77 10.46 19.05 3.30
CA PHE A 77 10.40 17.93 4.22
C PHE A 77 9.21 17.02 3.92
N LEU A 78 9.46 15.72 3.95
CA LEU A 78 8.43 14.70 3.96
C LEU A 78 8.22 14.26 5.40
N VAL A 79 7.03 14.47 5.95
CA VAL A 79 6.69 14.13 7.33
C VAL A 79 5.61 13.06 7.36
N GLY A 80 5.87 12.00 8.11
CA GLY A 80 4.92 10.94 8.40
C GLY A 80 4.28 11.15 9.76
N ILE A 81 2.98 10.97 9.85
CA ILE A 81 2.18 11.12 11.06
C ILE A 81 1.53 9.78 11.37
N THR A 82 1.73 9.27 12.58
CA THR A 82 1.13 8.02 13.05
C THR A 82 0.87 8.10 14.57
N PHE A 83 0.57 6.98 15.23
CA PHE A 83 0.21 6.94 16.65
C PHE A 83 1.30 6.32 17.52
N LYS A 84 1.43 6.80 18.76
CA LYS A 84 2.39 6.27 19.77
C LYS A 84 2.25 4.77 20.01
N LYS A 85 1.01 4.30 20.07
CA LYS A 85 0.66 2.89 20.31
C LYS A 85 -0.05 2.33 19.09
N PHE A 86 0.72 2.01 18.06
CA PHE A 86 0.18 1.37 16.87
C PHE A 86 0.61 -0.11 16.77
N ASP A 87 -0.36 -0.99 16.51
CA ASP A 87 -0.12 -2.43 16.29
C ASP A 87 0.11 -2.73 14.80
N PHE A 88 1.38 -2.85 14.42
CA PHE A 88 1.80 -3.23 13.06
C PHE A 88 1.26 -4.59 12.59
N ASN A 89 0.76 -5.45 13.50
CA ASN A 89 0.23 -6.76 13.11
C ASN A 89 -1.18 -6.69 12.51
N LYS A 90 -1.94 -5.61 12.73
CA LYS A 90 -3.28 -5.44 12.17
C LYS A 90 -3.22 -4.74 10.81
N ASN A 91 -2.56 -5.39 9.85
CA ASN A 91 -2.63 -5.26 8.39
C ASN A 91 -2.58 -3.88 7.69
N LYS A 92 -2.51 -2.73 8.38
CA LYS A 92 -2.16 -1.46 7.73
C LYS A 92 -1.70 -0.42 8.76
N THR A 93 -0.49 0.10 8.59
CA THR A 93 -0.02 1.23 9.39
C THR A 93 -0.83 2.49 9.04
N PRO A 94 -1.58 3.09 9.99
CA PRO A 94 -2.23 4.36 9.81
C PRO A 94 -1.12 5.40 9.86
N ILE A 95 -0.58 5.67 8.69
CA ILE A 95 0.40 6.71 8.48
C ILE A 95 -0.16 7.69 7.45
N THR A 96 -0.19 8.96 7.83
CA THR A 96 -0.51 10.07 6.94
C THR A 96 0.79 10.77 6.58
N ILE A 97 1.00 11.05 5.31
CA ILE A 97 2.23 11.72 4.85
C ILE A 97 1.88 13.12 4.39
N LEU A 98 2.69 14.07 4.85
CA LEU A 98 2.59 15.47 4.48
C LEU A 98 3.89 15.92 3.81
N LYS A 99 3.72 16.74 2.77
CA LYS A 99 4.79 17.52 2.15
C LYS A 99 4.81 18.89 2.80
N LEU A 100 5.91 19.24 3.44
CA LEU A 100 6.05 20.47 4.19
C LEU A 100 7.18 21.30 3.58
N THR A 101 7.01 22.62 3.60
CA THR A 101 8.03 23.58 3.16
C THR A 101 8.53 24.46 4.31
N ASP A 102 7.68 24.61 5.31
CA ASP A 102 7.96 25.26 6.58
C ASP A 102 7.39 24.34 7.67
N LEU A 103 8.28 23.67 8.41
CA LEU A 103 7.87 22.65 9.37
C LEU A 103 6.88 23.21 10.39
N ASN A 104 7.22 24.33 11.03
CA ASN A 104 6.38 24.90 12.08
C ASN A 104 5.03 25.38 11.54
N ASN A 105 5.03 26.17 10.46
CA ASN A 105 3.80 26.71 9.90
C ASN A 105 2.89 25.63 9.32
N ASP A 106 3.44 24.68 8.55
CA ASP A 106 2.64 23.67 7.87
C ASP A 106 2.13 22.60 8.85
N ILE A 107 2.87 22.30 9.92
CA ILE A 107 2.38 21.44 11.01
C ILE A 107 1.28 22.13 11.81
N ASN A 108 1.41 23.42 12.13
CA ASN A 108 0.33 24.13 12.82
C ASN A 108 -0.95 24.20 11.97
N LYS A 109 -0.83 24.38 10.65
CA LYS A 109 -1.97 24.24 9.72
C LYS A 109 -2.56 22.84 9.73
N PHE A 110 -1.72 21.80 9.74
CA PHE A 110 -2.21 20.42 9.86
C PHE A 110 -2.99 20.23 11.16
N LYS A 111 -2.48 20.74 12.29
CA LYS A 111 -3.14 20.65 13.59
C LYS A 111 -4.47 21.38 13.63
N SER A 112 -4.55 22.60 13.08
CA SER A 112 -5.81 23.34 13.01
C SER A 112 -6.84 22.66 12.12
N ASN A 113 -6.38 21.98 11.07
CA ASN A 113 -7.22 21.34 10.06
C ASN A 113 -7.27 19.82 10.23
N LEU A 114 -7.01 19.30 11.44
CA LEU A 114 -6.97 17.85 11.70
C LEU A 114 -8.27 17.17 11.24
N ASN A 115 -9.40 17.85 11.40
CA ASN A 115 -10.73 17.38 11.02
C ASN A 115 -10.90 17.15 9.51
N ASP A 116 -10.10 17.81 8.66
CA ASP A 116 -10.15 17.62 7.21
C ASP A 116 -9.59 16.25 6.79
N TYR A 117 -8.78 15.63 7.65
CA TYR A 117 -8.17 14.32 7.41
C TYR A 117 -9.07 13.19 7.88
N LYS A 118 -10.23 13.03 7.21
CA LYS A 118 -11.30 12.09 7.58
C LYS A 118 -10.81 10.67 7.93
N ASN A 119 -9.90 10.09 7.14
CA ASN A 119 -9.39 8.74 7.40
C ASN A 119 -8.62 8.64 8.73
N LEU A 120 -7.87 9.69 9.08
CA LEU A 120 -7.11 9.75 10.32
C LEU A 120 -8.06 9.98 11.51
N THR A 121 -9.00 10.92 11.38
CA THR A 121 -9.96 11.22 12.44
C THR A 121 -10.96 10.10 12.69
N ASP A 122 -11.44 9.42 11.64
CA ASP A 122 -12.28 8.22 11.76
C ASP A 122 -11.53 7.12 12.51
N TYR A 123 -10.23 6.91 12.20
CA TYR A 123 -9.41 5.94 12.94
C TYR A 123 -9.25 6.32 14.41
N MET A 124 -8.96 7.60 14.70
CA MET A 124 -8.86 8.10 16.07
C MET A 124 -10.14 7.86 16.87
N ASN A 125 -11.29 8.22 16.28
CA ASN A 125 -12.60 8.05 16.90
C ASN A 125 -12.90 6.56 17.17
N ASN A 126 -12.62 5.69 16.20
CA ASN A 126 -12.85 4.24 16.33
C ASN A 126 -11.97 3.58 17.40
N GLN A 127 -10.77 4.12 17.63
CA GLN A 127 -9.81 3.59 18.61
C GLN A 127 -9.75 4.40 19.91
N GLN A 128 -10.64 5.40 20.09
CA GLN A 128 -10.67 6.29 21.25
C GLN A 128 -9.33 7.00 21.52
N LEU A 129 -8.63 7.41 20.45
CA LEU A 129 -7.34 8.10 20.51
C LEU A 129 -7.52 9.62 20.49
N LEU A 130 -6.63 10.32 21.16
CA LEU A 130 -6.59 11.79 21.22
C LEU A 130 -5.54 12.35 20.25
N ALA A 131 -5.64 13.63 19.91
CA ALA A 131 -4.65 14.30 19.05
C ALA A 131 -3.22 14.19 19.63
N ASN A 132 -3.08 14.20 20.95
CA ASN A 132 -1.79 14.06 21.64
C ASN A 132 -1.17 12.66 21.51
N ASP A 133 -1.93 11.67 21.05
CA ASP A 133 -1.41 10.32 20.74
C ASP A 133 -0.74 10.27 19.37
N LEU A 134 -0.81 11.34 18.58
CA LEU A 134 -0.11 11.46 17.31
C LEU A 134 1.37 11.76 17.53
N ILE A 135 2.19 11.14 16.68
CA ILE A 135 3.63 11.35 16.59
C ILE A 135 4.01 11.66 15.16
N PHE A 136 5.01 12.53 15.04
CA PHE A 136 5.52 13.05 13.79
C PHE A 136 6.92 12.49 13.54
N PHE A 137 7.16 12.02 12.32
CA PHE A 137 8.45 11.52 11.87
C PHE A 137 8.91 12.34 10.68
N ILE A 138 10.12 12.88 10.74
CA ILE A 138 10.76 13.44 9.55
C ILE A 138 11.25 12.24 8.72
N LEU A 139 10.52 11.94 7.66
CA LEU A 139 10.84 10.87 6.73
C LEU A 139 11.99 11.33 5.85
N GLU A 140 11.87 12.36 5.04
CA GLU A 140 12.98 12.72 4.14
C GLU A 140 13.10 14.23 4.02
N LYS A 141 14.31 14.69 3.74
CA LYS A 141 14.57 16.07 3.38
C LYS A 141 14.96 16.07 1.90
N ALA A 142 14.24 16.87 1.12
CA ALA A 142 14.50 17.07 -0.29
C ALA A 142 15.22 18.40 -0.52
N GLU A 143 15.92 18.50 -1.64
CA GLU A 143 16.59 19.72 -2.07
C GLU A 143 15.63 20.64 -2.84
N ASN A 144 14.63 20.06 -3.50
CA ASN A 144 13.66 20.80 -4.31
C ASN A 144 12.26 20.16 -4.28
N LEU A 145 11.29 20.87 -4.87
CA LEU A 145 9.89 20.44 -4.93
C LEU A 145 9.68 19.15 -5.74
N ASP A 146 10.42 18.98 -6.84
CA ASP A 146 10.26 17.83 -7.73
C ASP A 146 10.69 16.54 -7.04
N GLU A 147 11.82 16.58 -6.35
CA GLU A 147 12.30 15.49 -5.50
C GLU A 147 11.31 15.20 -4.37
N LEU A 148 10.79 16.23 -3.68
CA LEU A 148 9.77 16.04 -2.64
C LEU A 148 8.52 15.33 -3.17
N ASN A 149 8.10 15.66 -4.39
CA ASN A 149 6.96 15.01 -5.04
C ASN A 149 7.26 13.55 -5.38
N GLN A 150 8.46 13.24 -5.87
CA GLN A 150 8.88 11.86 -6.12
C GLN A 150 8.90 11.03 -4.84
N LEU A 151 9.55 11.54 -3.79
CA LEU A 151 9.60 10.89 -2.48
C LEU A 151 8.20 10.65 -1.89
N TYR A 152 7.29 11.61 -2.05
CA TYR A 152 5.90 11.44 -1.65
C TYR A 152 5.20 10.30 -2.39
N LEU A 153 5.38 10.19 -3.71
CA LEU A 153 4.79 9.11 -4.51
C LEU A 153 5.38 7.75 -4.15
N ASP A 154 6.69 7.67 -3.93
CA ASP A 154 7.37 6.45 -3.51
C ASP A 154 6.83 5.96 -2.17
N TRP A 155 6.68 6.86 -1.21
CA TRP A 155 6.09 6.54 0.08
C TRP A 155 4.62 6.15 0.00
N LEU A 156 3.82 6.84 -0.82
CA LEU A 156 2.44 6.44 -1.08
C LEU A 156 2.37 5.02 -1.64
N SER A 157 3.30 4.63 -2.53
CA SER A 157 3.37 3.27 -3.09
C SER A 157 3.65 2.20 -2.03
N LEU A 158 4.39 2.55 -0.97
CA LEU A 158 4.70 1.65 0.15
C LEU A 158 3.52 1.47 1.11
N ILE A 159 2.67 2.49 1.26
CA ILE A 159 1.56 2.50 2.24
C ILE A 159 0.23 2.08 1.63
N SER A 160 0.04 2.32 0.32
CA SER A 160 -1.18 1.96 -0.41
C SER A 160 -1.22 0.49 -0.88
N SER A 161 -0.09 -0.22 -0.81
CA SER A 161 0.10 -1.59 -1.31
C SER A 161 -0.43 -2.72 -0.42
#